data_AF-A0A199AWU1-F1
#
_entry.id   AF-A0A199AWU1-F1
#
_cell.length_a   1.000
_cell.length_b   1.000
_cell.length_c   1.000
_cell.angle_alpha   90.00
_cell.angle_beta   90.00
_cell.angle_gamma   90.00
#
_symmetry.space_group_name_H-M   'P 1'
#
loop_
_entity.id
_entity.type
_entity.pdbx_description
1 polymer ?
#
loop_
_entity_poly.entity_id
_entity_poly.type
_entity_poly.pdbx_seq_one_letter_code
_entity_poly.pdbx_strand_id
1 'polypeptide(L)'
;MTEGAECGPRGALAVFADGVTAYCARLQYTDGAAWSHDPQLAPNPAVEEAMRQAGPRLGAQCMGADIGRRAVDASGVAILCDNYVWRQDVGQEPRHPWVDDQVRWMECLEQSTEEDCRDFVDE
;
A
#
# COMPACT_ATOMS: atom_id res chain seq x y z
N MET A 1 -0.07 31.63 -2.53
CA MET A 1 0.27 30.63 -3.56
C MET A 1 -1.02 30.01 -4.09
N THR A 2 -1.05 29.59 -5.35
CA THR A 2 -2.28 29.18 -6.06
C THR A 2 -2.01 27.94 -6.91
N GLU A 3 -3.05 27.15 -7.16
CA GLU A 3 -3.00 26.00 -8.08
C GLU A 3 -2.37 26.39 -9.42
N GLY A 4 -1.50 25.53 -9.96
CA GLY A 4 -0.89 25.71 -11.27
C GLY A 4 0.24 26.75 -11.33
N ALA A 5 0.51 27.49 -10.25
CA ALA A 5 1.66 28.39 -10.20
C ALA A 5 2.98 27.61 -10.14
N GLU A 6 4.01 28.12 -10.82
CA GLU A 6 5.35 27.52 -10.82
C GLU A 6 5.90 27.39 -9.39
N CYS A 7 6.59 26.28 -9.12
CA CYS A 7 7.08 25.96 -7.79
C CYS A 7 8.47 25.33 -7.82
N GLY A 8 9.18 25.43 -6.70
CA GLY A 8 10.44 24.75 -6.46
C GLY A 8 10.85 24.84 -4.99
N PRO A 9 11.65 23.88 -4.47
CA PRO A 9 12.11 22.66 -5.15
C PRO A 9 10.98 21.63 -5.35
N ARG A 10 11.13 20.73 -6.34
CA ARG A 10 10.24 19.56 -6.50
C ARG A 10 10.23 18.78 -5.18
N GLY A 11 9.05 18.39 -4.69
CA GLY A 11 8.97 17.81 -3.34
C GLY A 11 8.49 18.76 -2.27
N ALA A 12 8.57 20.08 -2.49
CA ALA A 12 8.16 21.05 -1.49
C ALA A 12 6.68 20.90 -1.14
N LEU A 13 6.40 21.02 0.16
CA LEU A 13 5.07 21.16 0.71
C LEU A 13 4.87 22.61 1.12
N ALA A 14 3.66 23.12 0.90
CA ALA A 14 3.24 24.40 1.42
C ALA A 14 1.73 24.36 1.69
N VAL A 15 1.12 25.52 1.99
CA VAL A 15 -0.30 25.62 2.34
C VAL A 15 -0.95 26.65 1.42
N PHE A 16 -2.01 26.23 0.73
CA PHE A 16 -2.84 27.14 -0.06
C PHE A 16 -3.61 28.10 0.86
N ALA A 17 -4.17 29.16 0.28
CA ALA A 17 -4.92 30.16 1.03
C ALA A 17 -6.19 29.61 1.73
N ASP A 18 -6.68 28.46 1.28
CA ASP A 18 -7.80 27.71 1.84
C ASP A 18 -7.40 26.76 3.00
N GLY A 19 -6.10 26.71 3.35
CA GLY A 19 -5.58 25.84 4.41
C GLY A 19 -5.25 24.42 3.96
N VAL A 20 -5.47 24.08 2.68
CA VAL A 20 -5.15 22.75 2.13
C VAL A 20 -3.64 22.64 1.86
N THR A 21 -3.10 21.43 2.03
CA THR A 21 -1.70 21.14 1.67
C THR A 21 -1.51 21.25 0.17
N ALA A 22 -0.52 22.02 -0.24
CA ALA A 22 -0.09 22.17 -1.62
C ALA A 22 1.18 21.36 -1.86
N TYR A 23 1.20 20.63 -2.97
CA TYR A 23 2.31 19.77 -3.37
C TYR A 23 3.01 20.37 -4.60
N CYS A 24 4.32 20.60 -4.52
CA CYS A 24 5.08 21.02 -5.70
C CYS A 24 5.36 19.80 -6.59
N ALA A 25 4.52 19.60 -7.59
CA ALA A 25 4.49 18.43 -8.46
C ALA A 25 5.17 18.70 -9.80
N ARG A 26 5.89 17.71 -10.34
CA ARG A 26 6.50 17.82 -11.67
C ARG A 26 5.41 17.74 -12.74
N LEU A 27 5.39 18.66 -13.69
CA LEU A 27 4.49 18.58 -14.84
C LEU A 27 4.95 17.45 -15.77
N GLN A 28 4.08 16.49 -16.05
CA GLN A 28 4.40 15.32 -16.89
C GLN A 28 5.00 15.77 -18.23
N TYR A 29 6.03 15.04 -18.69
CA TYR A 29 6.73 15.32 -19.95
C TYR A 29 7.44 16.67 -20.03
N THR A 30 7.63 17.37 -18.91
CA THR A 30 8.38 18.63 -18.87
C THR A 30 9.41 18.64 -17.73
N ASP A 31 10.27 19.66 -17.72
CA ASP A 31 11.15 19.96 -16.59
C ASP A 31 10.55 20.95 -15.59
N GLY A 32 9.34 21.45 -15.87
CA GLY A 32 8.62 22.37 -14.98
C GLY A 32 7.99 21.66 -13.78
N ALA A 33 7.62 22.46 -12.78
CA ALA A 33 6.84 22.01 -11.64
C ALA A 33 5.81 23.08 -11.28
N ALA A 34 4.64 22.65 -10.81
CA ALA A 34 3.56 23.53 -10.40
C ALA A 34 2.92 23.05 -9.09
N TRP A 35 2.34 23.98 -8.34
CA TRP A 35 1.58 23.67 -7.14
C TRP A 35 0.28 22.95 -7.48
N SER A 36 0.01 21.83 -6.81
CA SER A 36 -1.25 21.12 -6.91
C SER A 36 -1.87 20.74 -5.57
N HIS A 37 -3.20 20.69 -5.51
CA HIS A 37 -3.98 20.09 -4.43
C HIS A 37 -4.03 18.56 -4.52
N ASP A 38 -3.81 18.00 -5.71
CA ASP A 38 -3.86 16.55 -5.92
C ASP A 38 -2.46 15.94 -5.76
N PRO A 39 -2.23 15.11 -4.71
CA PRO A 39 -0.96 14.42 -4.54
C PRO A 39 -0.69 13.36 -5.62
N GLN A 40 -1.67 13.02 -6.48
CA GLN A 40 -1.59 11.99 -7.50
C GLN A 40 -1.28 12.52 -8.92
N LEU A 41 -1.41 13.82 -9.19
CA LEU A 41 -1.29 14.37 -10.57
C LEU A 41 0.12 14.29 -11.17
N ALA A 42 1.14 14.07 -10.34
CA ALA A 42 2.42 13.52 -10.76
C ALA A 42 3.11 12.90 -9.55
N PRO A 43 3.70 11.69 -9.68
CA PRO A 43 4.42 11.09 -8.57
C PRO A 43 5.57 12.00 -8.18
N ASN A 44 5.44 12.61 -7.01
CA ASN A 44 6.48 13.42 -6.43
C ASN A 44 7.45 12.49 -5.69
N PRO A 45 8.70 12.32 -6.15
CA PRO A 45 9.61 11.35 -5.56
C PRO A 45 9.89 11.63 -4.07
N ALA A 46 9.78 12.88 -3.62
CA ALA A 46 9.90 13.20 -2.19
C ALA A 46 8.68 12.74 -1.38
N VAL A 47 7.48 12.79 -1.96
CA VAL A 47 6.25 12.26 -1.32
C VAL A 47 6.30 10.74 -1.29
N GLU A 48 6.70 10.09 -2.39
CA GLU A 48 6.88 8.64 -2.42
C GLU A 48 7.92 8.17 -1.38
N GLU A 49 9.03 8.89 -1.27
CA GLU A 49 10.06 8.62 -0.26
C GLU A 49 9.55 8.88 1.15
N ALA A 50 8.82 9.97 1.39
CA ALA A 50 8.19 10.24 2.68
C ALA A 50 7.17 9.16 3.07
N MET A 51 6.38 8.66 2.10
CA MET A 51 5.43 7.55 2.33
C MET A 51 6.18 6.23 2.60
N ARG A 52 7.31 5.99 1.93
CA ARG A 52 8.20 4.85 2.22
C ARG A 52 8.79 4.93 3.63
N GLN A 53 9.24 6.12 4.05
CA GLN A 53 9.81 6.37 5.38
C GLN A 53 8.77 6.29 6.50
N ALA A 54 7.54 6.72 6.24
CA ALA A 54 6.43 6.62 7.20
C ALA A 54 6.07 5.16 7.53
N GLY A 55 6.51 4.21 6.71
CA GLY A 55 6.28 2.80 6.91
C GLY A 55 4.81 2.38 6.69
N PRO A 56 4.52 1.09 6.91
CA PRO A 56 3.17 0.57 6.79
C PRO A 56 2.24 1.14 7.85
N ARG A 57 0.97 1.32 7.48
CA ARG A 57 -0.08 1.86 8.35
C ARG A 57 -1.14 0.80 8.61
N LEU A 58 -1.68 0.77 9.82
CA LEU A 58 -2.83 -0.07 10.15
C LEU A 58 -3.98 0.18 9.16
N GLY A 59 -4.52 -0.90 8.59
CA GLY A 59 -5.58 -0.88 7.57
C GLY A 59 -5.11 -0.64 6.13
N ALA A 60 -3.83 -0.31 5.89
CA ALA A 60 -3.32 -0.16 4.54
C ALA A 60 -3.15 -1.52 3.84
N GLN A 61 -3.24 -1.52 2.51
CA GLN A 61 -2.95 -2.72 1.71
C GLN A 61 -1.45 -3.06 1.77
N CYS A 62 -1.14 -4.35 1.72
CA CYS A 62 0.20 -4.89 1.56
C CYS A 62 0.26 -5.85 0.37
N MET A 63 1.44 -6.00 -0.23
CA MET A 63 1.66 -6.98 -1.30
C MET A 63 1.80 -8.39 -0.73
N GLY A 64 1.53 -9.42 -1.55
CA GLY A 64 1.62 -10.81 -1.11
C GLY A 64 2.98 -11.17 -0.48
N ALA A 65 4.08 -10.62 -1.01
CA ALA A 65 5.42 -10.83 -0.47
C ALA A 65 5.63 -10.27 0.95
N ASP A 66 4.77 -9.35 1.41
CA ASP A 66 4.80 -8.82 2.77
C ASP A 66 3.96 -9.67 3.74
N ILE A 67 3.18 -10.67 3.30
CA ILE A 67 2.35 -11.46 4.22
C ILE A 67 3.24 -12.17 5.26
N GLY A 68 2.88 -12.03 6.54
CA GLY A 68 3.70 -12.50 7.67
C GLY A 68 4.78 -11.51 8.14
N ARG A 69 5.01 -10.42 7.41
CA ARG A 69 5.90 -9.34 7.86
C ARG A 69 5.27 -8.58 9.02
N ARG A 70 6.06 -8.35 10.06
CA ARG A 70 5.73 -7.52 11.22
C ARG A 70 6.38 -6.15 11.12
N ALA A 71 5.68 -5.12 11.60
CA ALA A 71 6.15 -3.74 11.65
C ALA A 71 5.49 -2.99 12.83
N VAL A 72 5.84 -1.72 12.98
CA VAL A 72 5.19 -0.80 13.93
C VAL A 72 4.68 0.38 13.12
N ASP A 73 3.41 0.75 13.29
CA ASP A 73 2.81 1.88 12.60
C ASP A 73 3.25 3.22 13.21
N ALA A 74 2.87 4.34 12.57
CA ALA A 74 3.21 5.68 13.04
C ALA A 74 2.64 6.04 14.43
N SER A 75 1.63 5.30 14.92
CA SER A 75 1.06 5.48 16.26
C SER A 75 1.75 4.63 17.34
N GLY A 76 2.70 3.78 16.96
CA GLY A 76 3.41 2.87 17.84
C GLY A 76 2.72 1.50 18.00
N VAL A 77 1.69 1.20 17.21
CA VAL A 77 0.97 -0.08 17.26
C VAL A 77 1.74 -1.12 16.46
N ALA A 78 1.98 -2.28 17.06
CA ALA A 78 2.52 -3.44 16.35
C ALA A 78 1.51 -3.93 15.32
N ILE A 79 1.97 -4.11 14.08
CA ILE A 79 1.15 -4.53 12.94
C ILE A 79 1.78 -5.68 12.17
N LEU A 80 0.94 -6.50 11.55
CA LEU A 80 1.28 -7.65 10.73
C LEU A 80 0.49 -7.57 9.42
N CYS A 81 1.13 -7.86 8.29
CA CYS A 81 0.42 -8.04 7.03
C CYS A 81 -0.27 -9.42 7.04
N ASP A 82 -1.61 -9.40 7.11
CA ASP A 82 -2.50 -10.57 7.10
C ASP A 82 -3.55 -10.38 6.00
N ASN A 83 -3.65 -11.35 5.09
CA ASN A 83 -4.62 -11.32 4.00
C ASN A 83 -4.61 -9.97 3.24
N TYR A 84 -3.44 -9.58 2.72
CA TYR A 84 -3.21 -8.35 1.95
C TYR A 84 -3.53 -7.03 2.65
N VAL A 85 -3.71 -7.03 3.98
CA VAL A 85 -3.95 -5.83 4.77
C VAL A 85 -3.08 -5.83 6.02
N TRP A 86 -2.49 -4.68 6.35
CA TRP A 86 -1.83 -4.46 7.63
C TRP A 86 -2.86 -4.44 8.76
N ARG A 87 -2.82 -5.41 9.65
CA ARG A 87 -3.68 -5.54 10.82
C ARG A 87 -2.87 -5.41 12.10
N GLN A 88 -3.54 -5.15 13.21
CA GLN A 88 -2.88 -5.15 14.51
C GLN A 88 -2.30 -6.54 14.79
N ASP A 89 -1.04 -6.59 15.21
CA ASP A 89 -0.39 -7.82 15.64
C ASP A 89 -0.85 -8.14 17.07
N VAL A 90 -1.65 -9.20 17.19
CA VAL A 90 -2.12 -9.78 18.46
C VAL A 90 -1.58 -11.21 18.65
N GLY A 91 -0.55 -11.60 17.89
CA GLY A 91 0.06 -12.93 17.93
C GLY A 91 -0.59 -13.97 17.03
N GLN A 92 -1.39 -13.53 16.04
CA GLN A 92 -2.02 -14.41 15.05
C GLN A 92 -1.03 -15.03 14.06
N GLU A 93 -1.37 -16.21 13.55
CA GLU A 93 -0.76 -16.77 12.34
C GLU A 93 -1.23 -15.95 11.11
N PRO A 94 -0.33 -15.45 10.26
CA PRO A 94 -0.70 -14.71 9.06
C PRO A 94 -1.37 -15.64 8.04
N ARG A 95 -2.49 -15.19 7.43
CA ARG A 95 -3.13 -15.91 6.33
C ARG A 95 -2.63 -15.41 5.01
N HIS A 96 -2.36 -16.34 4.11
CA HIS A 96 -1.91 -16.08 2.76
C HIS A 96 -2.82 -16.81 1.77
N PRO A 97 -4.01 -16.28 1.44
CA PRO A 97 -5.04 -17.02 0.70
C PRO A 97 -4.52 -17.75 -0.54
N TRP A 98 -3.68 -17.09 -1.34
CA TRP A 98 -3.09 -17.71 -2.52
C TRP A 98 -2.20 -18.94 -2.23
N VAL A 99 -1.43 -18.92 -1.13
CA VAL A 99 -0.65 -20.09 -0.69
C VAL A 99 -1.57 -21.09 -0.02
N ASP A 100 -2.44 -20.63 0.88
CA ASP A 100 -3.36 -21.47 1.66
C ASP A 100 -4.25 -22.31 0.72
N ASP A 101 -4.76 -21.72 -0.36
CA ASP A 101 -5.56 -22.40 -1.37
C ASP A 101 -4.76 -23.43 -2.16
N GLN A 102 -3.49 -23.15 -2.47
CA GLN A 102 -2.61 -24.13 -3.12
C GLN A 102 -2.29 -25.31 -2.22
N VAL A 103 -2.02 -25.07 -0.94
CA VAL A 103 -1.77 -26.13 0.04
C VAL A 103 -3.02 -27.01 0.16
N ARG A 104 -4.20 -26.40 0.34
CA ARG A 104 -5.48 -27.11 0.42
C ARG A 104 -5.75 -27.95 -0.82
N TRP A 105 -5.46 -27.42 -2.01
CA TRP A 105 -5.58 -28.15 -3.26
C TRP A 105 -4.65 -29.37 -3.31
N MET A 106 -3.37 -29.19 -2.95
CA MET A 106 -2.38 -30.28 -2.94
C MET A 106 -2.75 -31.37 -1.93
N GLU A 107 -3.16 -31.00 -0.72
CA GLU A 107 -3.62 -31.95 0.32
C GLU A 107 -4.85 -32.74 -0.12
N CYS A 108 -5.74 -32.14 -0.91
CA CYS A 108 -6.90 -32.83 -1.49
C CYS A 108 -6.45 -33.86 -2.55
N LEU A 109 -5.54 -33.50 -3.44
CA LEU A 109 -5.03 -34.40 -4.48
C LEU A 109 -4.25 -35.60 -3.92
N GLU A 110 -3.73 -35.52 -2.70
CA GLU A 110 -3.11 -36.67 -2.02
C GLU A 110 -4.13 -37.72 -1.58
N GLN A 111 -5.39 -37.33 -1.39
CA GLN A 111 -6.43 -38.16 -0.78
C GLN A 111 -7.59 -38.50 -1.74
N SER A 112 -7.76 -37.70 -2.79
CA SER A 112 -8.93 -37.71 -3.68
C SER A 112 -8.54 -37.50 -5.14
N THR A 113 -9.51 -37.61 -6.04
CA THR A 113 -9.28 -37.31 -7.46
C THR A 113 -9.36 -35.81 -7.74
N GLU A 114 -8.80 -35.37 -8.87
CA GLU A 114 -8.86 -33.97 -9.30
C GLU A 114 -10.31 -33.46 -9.48
N GLU A 115 -11.22 -34.34 -9.90
CA GLU A 115 -12.64 -34.00 -10.07
C GLU A 115 -13.29 -33.71 -8.71
N ASP A 116 -13.06 -34.57 -7.71
CA ASP A 116 -13.58 -34.35 -6.35
C ASP A 116 -12.99 -33.08 -5.71
N CYS A 117 -11.74 -32.74 -6.03
CA CYS A 117 -11.08 -31.56 -5.47
C CYS A 117 -11.55 -30.24 -6.09
N ARG A 118 -11.99 -30.23 -7.35
CA ARG A 118 -12.57 -29.03 -7.98
C ARG A 118 -13.84 -28.59 -7.26
N ASP A 119 -14.72 -29.54 -6.96
CA ASP A 119 -15.98 -29.27 -6.27
C ASP A 119 -15.76 -28.67 -4.86
N PHE A 120 -14.60 -28.93 -4.24
CA PHE A 120 -14.25 -28.45 -2.90
C PHE A 120 -13.69 -27.02 -2.85
N VAL A 121 -13.23 -26.47 -3.98
CA VAL A 121 -12.62 -25.12 -4.06
C VAL A 121 -13.58 -24.06 -4.60
N ASP A 122 -14.67 -24.49 -5.26
CA ASP A 122 -15.69 -23.61 -5.86
C ASP A 122 -16.86 -23.21 -4.90
N GLU A 123 -16.92 -23.74 -3.67
CA GLU A 123 -17.85 -23.33 -2.58
C GLU A 123 -17.24 -22.28 -1.63
#